data_AF-A0A4R8XJC9-F1
#
_entry.id   AF-A0A4R8XJC9-F1
#
_cell.length_a   1.000
_cell.length_b   1.000
_cell.length_c   1.000
_cell.angle_alpha   90.00
_cell.angle_beta   90.00
_cell.angle_gamma   90.00
#
_symmetry.space_group_name_H-M   'P 1'
#
loop_
_entity.id
_entity.type
_entity.pdbx_description
1 polymer ?
#
loop_
_entity_poly.entity_id
_entity_poly.type
_entity_poly.pdbx_seq_one_letter_code
_entity_poly.pdbx_strand_id
1 'polypeptide(L)'
;MQRARSSWPAHDNAEGWETLANLALQLESQQIDLDESLRWAATVKLLVERNLPYTEYTAARMAALTNRLRQRKLDQTNLRYKYGFKPRSERLVRKDIMIQYAISAAPDGAGELWITSWHRNAARAIIVS
;
A
#
# COMPACT_ATOMS: atom_id res chain seq x y z
N MET A 1 37.67 -13.66 -4.54
CA MET A 1 36.66 -12.98 -5.37
C MET A 1 35.70 -12.23 -4.47
N GLN A 2 35.86 -10.91 -4.33
CA GLN A 2 34.90 -10.07 -3.61
C GLN A 2 33.64 -9.95 -4.47
N ARG A 3 32.48 -10.38 -3.94
CA ARG A 3 31.19 -10.03 -4.55
C ARG A 3 31.07 -8.52 -4.49
N ALA A 4 31.21 -7.85 -5.64
CA ALA A 4 30.84 -6.45 -5.76
C ALA A 4 29.39 -6.35 -5.26
N ARG A 5 29.19 -5.73 -4.09
CA ARG A 5 27.86 -5.31 -3.65
C ARG A 5 27.51 -4.13 -4.55
N SER A 6 27.12 -4.42 -5.78
CA SER A 6 26.58 -3.41 -6.68
C SER A 6 25.33 -2.88 -5.98
N SER A 7 25.38 -1.63 -5.53
CA SER A 7 24.16 -0.86 -5.27
C SER A 7 23.32 -1.01 -6.51
N TRP A 8 22.20 -1.71 -6.38
CA TRP A 8 21.36 -2.10 -7.49
C TRP A 8 20.23 -1.08 -7.57
N PRO A 9 20.01 -0.39 -8.71
CA PRO A 9 20.91 -0.03 -9.82
C PRO A 9 22.06 0.89 -9.41
N ALA A 10 23.08 1.03 -10.28
CA ALA A 10 24.15 1.99 -10.06
C ALA A 10 23.58 3.40 -9.80
N HIS A 11 24.21 4.17 -8.92
CA HIS A 11 23.66 5.45 -8.42
C HIS A 11 23.35 6.44 -9.56
N ASP A 12 24.14 6.39 -10.62
CA ASP A 12 24.15 7.21 -11.83
C ASP A 12 23.20 6.72 -12.94
N ASN A 13 22.62 5.52 -12.81
CA ASN A 13 21.66 5.00 -13.78
C ASN A 13 20.24 5.54 -13.52
N ALA A 14 20.00 6.79 -13.93
CA ALA A 14 18.72 7.48 -13.75
C ALA A 14 17.53 6.72 -14.38
N GLU A 15 17.69 6.21 -15.61
CA GLU A 15 16.65 5.45 -16.33
C GLU A 15 16.30 4.14 -15.61
N GLY A 16 17.32 3.44 -15.08
CA GLY A 16 17.12 2.25 -14.26
C GLY A 16 16.33 2.55 -12.99
N TRP A 17 16.65 3.64 -12.28
CA TRP A 17 15.91 4.06 -11.09
C TRP A 17 14.47 4.49 -11.39
N GLU A 18 14.23 5.17 -12.50
CA GLU A 18 12.89 5.55 -12.95
C GLU A 18 12.03 4.33 -13.28
N THR A 19 12.59 3.35 -14.00
CA THR A 19 11.93 2.08 -14.31
C THR A 19 11.54 1.33 -13.02
N LEU A 20 12.45 1.25 -12.05
CA LEU A 20 12.15 0.60 -10.77
C LEU A 20 11.13 1.37 -9.94
N ALA A 21 11.15 2.70 -9.97
CA ALA A 21 10.17 3.54 -9.30
C ALA A 21 8.76 3.33 -9.89
N ASN A 22 8.66 3.24 -11.22
CA ASN A 22 7.42 2.93 -11.92
C ASN A 22 6.89 1.53 -11.57
N LEU A 23 7.76 0.50 -11.52
CA LEU A 23 7.31 -0.83 -11.10
C LEU A 23 6.89 -0.85 -9.62
N ALA A 24 7.64 -0.19 -8.74
CA ALA A 24 7.29 -0.10 -7.32
C ALA A 24 5.94 0.59 -7.11
N LEU A 25 5.67 1.68 -7.85
CA LEU A 25 4.37 2.35 -7.87
C LEU A 25 3.24 1.41 -8.30
N GLN A 26 3.45 0.64 -9.38
CA GLN A 26 2.45 -0.33 -9.86
C GLN A 26 2.16 -1.42 -8.82
N LEU A 27 3.20 -2.01 -8.23
CA LEU A 27 3.05 -3.06 -7.22
C LEU A 27 2.35 -2.54 -5.96
N GLU A 28 2.72 -1.37 -5.46
CA GLU A 28 2.08 -0.79 -4.27
C GLU A 28 0.63 -0.36 -4.57
N SER A 29 0.35 0.15 -5.77
CA SER A 29 -1.02 0.43 -6.19
C SER A 29 -1.89 -0.84 -6.21
N GLN A 30 -1.36 -1.94 -6.77
CA GLN A 30 -2.07 -3.22 -6.80
C GLN A 30 -2.33 -3.75 -5.38
N GLN A 31 -1.35 -3.65 -4.48
CA GLN A 31 -1.52 -4.07 -3.09
C GLN A 31 -2.59 -3.22 -2.37
N ILE A 32 -2.58 -1.90 -2.57
CA ILE A 32 -3.59 -1.00 -2.01
C ILE A 32 -4.99 -1.37 -2.52
N ASP A 33 -5.16 -1.62 -3.81
CA ASP A 33 -6.45 -2.02 -4.38
C ASP A 33 -6.94 -3.37 -3.83
N LEU A 34 -6.03 -4.32 -3.60
CA LEU A 34 -6.34 -5.61 -2.97
C LEU A 34 -6.78 -5.43 -1.51
N ASP A 35 -6.01 -4.70 -0.71
CA ASP A 35 -6.31 -4.45 0.70
C ASP A 35 -7.61 -3.66 0.89
N GLU A 36 -7.86 -2.69 0.01
CA GLU A 36 -9.11 -1.96 -0.06
C GLU A 36 -10.29 -2.90 -0.37
N SER A 37 -10.16 -3.75 -1.38
CA SER A 37 -11.20 -4.71 -1.77
C SER A 37 -11.54 -5.69 -0.64
N LEU A 38 -10.52 -6.23 0.05
CA LEU A 38 -10.70 -7.11 1.19
C LEU A 38 -11.39 -6.40 2.37
N ARG A 39 -10.97 -5.17 2.70
CA ARG A 39 -11.62 -4.36 3.74
C ARG A 39 -13.07 -4.04 3.40
N TRP A 40 -13.36 -3.74 2.13
CA TRP A 40 -14.72 -3.50 1.67
C TRP A 40 -15.60 -4.74 1.80
N ALA A 41 -15.12 -5.90 1.37
CA ALA A 41 -15.83 -7.17 1.51
C ALA A 41 -16.16 -7.47 2.98
N ALA A 42 -15.19 -7.30 3.89
CA ALA A 42 -15.40 -7.45 5.32
C ALA A 42 -16.44 -6.46 5.88
N THR A 43 -16.37 -5.19 5.44
CA THR A 43 -17.34 -4.16 5.86
C THR A 43 -18.76 -4.51 5.42
N VAL A 44 -18.95 -4.95 4.17
CA VAL A 44 -20.26 -5.36 3.66
C VAL A 44 -20.78 -6.57 4.43
N LYS A 45 -19.92 -7.57 4.68
CA LYS A 45 -20.27 -8.74 5.49
C LYS A 45 -20.79 -8.33 6.88
N LEU A 46 -20.07 -7.47 7.58
CA LEU A 46 -20.49 -6.95 8.90
C LEU A 46 -21.81 -6.17 8.84
N LEU A 47 -22.05 -5.40 7.78
CA LEU A 47 -23.32 -4.68 7.61
C LEU A 47 -24.51 -5.63 7.40
N VAL A 48 -24.29 -6.71 6.64
CA VAL A 48 -25.32 -7.74 6.41
C VAL A 48 -25.60 -8.52 7.69
N GLU A 49 -24.56 -8.91 8.43
CA GLU A 49 -24.68 -9.65 9.70
C GLU A 49 -25.47 -8.89 10.78
N ARG A 50 -25.53 -7.56 10.69
CA ARG A 50 -26.31 -6.73 11.62
C ARG A 50 -27.83 -6.81 11.42
N ASN A 51 -28.31 -7.39 10.31
CA ASN A 51 -29.75 -7.55 10.01
C ASN A 51 -30.57 -6.27 10.25
N LEU A 52 -30.05 -5.12 9.82
CA LEU A 52 -30.69 -3.83 10.02
C LEU A 52 -31.95 -3.68 9.15
N PRO A 53 -32.93 -2.85 9.57
CA PRO A 53 -33.98 -2.37 8.68
C PRO A 53 -33.40 -1.76 7.41
N TYR A 54 -34.10 -1.90 6.28
CA TYR A 54 -33.58 -1.51 4.96
C TYR A 54 -33.08 -0.05 4.88
N THR A 55 -33.80 0.89 5.52
CA THR A 55 -33.44 2.30 5.57
C THR A 55 -32.13 2.53 6.32
N GLU A 56 -31.96 1.89 7.47
CA GLU A 56 -30.75 1.96 8.29
C GLU A 56 -29.56 1.27 7.63
N TYR A 57 -29.78 0.10 7.00
CA TYR A 57 -28.78 -0.59 6.21
C TYR A 57 -28.27 0.30 5.07
N THR A 58 -29.19 0.95 4.35
CA THR A 58 -28.83 1.84 3.24
C THR A 58 -28.01 3.04 3.73
N ALA A 59 -28.43 3.69 4.82
CA ALA A 59 -27.69 4.78 5.43
C ALA A 59 -26.28 4.35 5.86
N ALA A 60 -26.17 3.22 6.55
CA ALA A 60 -24.88 2.68 7.00
C ALA A 60 -23.96 2.30 5.83
N ARG A 61 -24.51 1.69 4.77
CA ARG A 61 -23.76 1.37 3.56
C ARG A 61 -23.25 2.62 2.84
N MET A 62 -24.06 3.66 2.74
CA MET A 62 -23.65 4.93 2.12
C MET A 62 -22.58 5.67 2.93
N ALA A 63 -22.67 5.64 4.26
CA ALA A 63 -21.62 6.16 5.12
C ALA A 63 -20.30 5.39 4.94
N ALA A 64 -20.35 4.06 4.89
CA ALA A 64 -19.19 3.22 4.61
C ALA A 64 -18.59 3.50 3.23
N LEU A 65 -19.42 3.68 2.20
CA LEU A 65 -18.98 4.03 0.85
C LEU A 65 -18.27 5.40 0.81
N THR A 66 -18.79 6.39 1.52
CA THR A 66 -18.15 7.71 1.64
C THR A 66 -16.77 7.60 2.26
N ASN A 67 -16.64 6.83 3.34
CA ASN A 67 -15.35 6.58 3.99
C ASN A 67 -14.37 5.83 3.08
N ARG A 68 -14.86 4.84 2.32
CA ARG A 68 -14.09 4.12 1.30
C ARG A 68 -13.48 5.07 0.27
N LEU A 69 -14.28 5.97 -0.30
CA LEU A 69 -13.82 6.93 -1.31
C LEU A 69 -12.79 7.92 -0.72
N ARG A 70 -13.01 8.38 0.52
CA ARG A 70 -12.06 9.25 1.21
C ARG A 70 -10.70 8.55 1.38
N GLN A 71 -10.70 7.30 1.82
CA GLN A 71 -9.47 6.54 2.02
C GLN A 71 -8.73 6.31 0.69
N ARG A 72 -9.44 5.91 -0.38
CA ARG A 72 -8.83 5.75 -1.72
C ARG A 72 -8.15 7.03 -2.21
N LYS A 73 -8.76 8.19 -1.98
CA LYS A 73 -8.18 9.48 -2.34
C LYS A 73 -6.90 9.78 -1.54
N LEU A 74 -6.89 9.44 -0.26
CA LEU A 74 -5.71 9.58 0.60
C LEU A 74 -4.58 8.66 0.12
N ASP A 75 -4.90 7.39 -0.16
CA ASP A 75 -3.92 6.40 -0.64
C ASP A 75 -3.31 6.84 -1.99
N GLN A 76 -4.13 7.32 -2.93
CA GLN A 76 -3.65 7.88 -4.20
C GLN A 76 -2.74 9.10 -3.98
N THR A 77 -3.09 9.96 -3.03
CA THR A 77 -2.28 11.14 -2.69
C THR A 77 -0.93 10.73 -2.09
N ASN A 78 -0.92 9.71 -1.23
CA ASN A 78 0.30 9.16 -0.62
C ASN A 78 1.22 8.55 -1.69
N LEU A 79 0.69 7.78 -2.64
CA LEU A 79 1.45 7.25 -3.77
C LEU A 79 2.06 8.38 -4.59
N ARG A 80 1.28 9.43 -4.90
CA ARG A 80 1.76 10.60 -5.63
C ARG A 80 2.87 11.35 -4.88
N TYR A 81 2.82 11.41 -3.55
CA TYR A 81 3.90 12.02 -2.74
C TYR A 81 5.14 11.12 -2.66
N LYS A 82 4.97 9.80 -2.65
CA LYS A 82 6.08 8.84 -2.52
C LYS A 82 6.88 8.71 -3.81
N TYR A 83 6.19 8.69 -4.96
CA TYR A 83 6.78 8.44 -6.27
C TYR A 83 6.76 9.64 -7.24
N GLY A 84 6.14 10.77 -6.85
CA GLY A 84 5.90 11.92 -7.75
C GLY A 84 6.61 13.23 -7.38
N PHE A 85 6.01 14.34 -7.86
CA PHE A 85 6.58 15.68 -8.10
C PHE A 85 7.36 16.42 -6.99
N LYS A 86 7.35 15.98 -5.73
CA LYS A 86 8.18 16.58 -4.69
C LYS A 86 9.10 15.49 -4.13
N PRO A 87 10.42 15.60 -4.32
CA PRO A 87 11.32 14.55 -3.90
C PRO A 87 11.30 14.45 -2.38
N ARG A 88 10.67 13.39 -1.85
CA ARG A 88 11.17 12.76 -0.64
C ARG A 88 12.65 12.45 -0.90
N SER A 89 13.51 12.53 0.13
CA SER A 89 14.95 12.25 -0.03
C SER A 89 15.13 11.02 -0.92
N GLU A 90 15.80 11.18 -2.07
CA GLU A 90 15.95 10.15 -3.10
C GLU A 90 16.44 8.83 -2.50
N ARG A 91 17.33 8.93 -1.50
CA ARG A 91 17.82 7.80 -0.70
C ARG A 91 16.70 6.98 -0.04
N LEU A 92 15.67 7.63 0.49
CA LEU A 92 14.52 6.96 1.12
C LEU A 92 13.63 6.27 0.09
N VAL A 93 13.39 6.92 -1.05
CA VAL A 93 12.60 6.33 -2.14
C VAL A 93 13.30 5.08 -2.69
N ARG A 94 14.61 5.17 -2.95
CA ARG A 94 15.43 4.03 -3.39
C ARG A 94 15.39 2.87 -2.39
N LYS A 95 15.49 3.18 -1.08
CA LYS A 95 15.36 2.17 -0.01
C LYS A 95 13.97 1.51 -0.03
N ASP A 96 12.90 2.28 -0.16
CA ASP A 96 11.53 1.76 -0.21
C ASP A 96 11.32 0.87 -1.46
N ILE A 97 11.86 1.26 -2.61
CA ILE A 97 11.84 0.45 -3.85
C ILE A 97 12.54 -0.89 -3.63
N MET A 98 13.75 -0.87 -3.03
CA MET A 98 14.50 -2.10 -2.75
C MET A 98 13.74 -3.03 -1.80
N ILE A 99 13.07 -2.48 -0.78
CA ILE A 99 12.22 -3.26 0.13
C ILE A 99 11.05 -3.88 -0.62
N GLN A 100 10.34 -3.10 -1.44
CA GLN A 100 9.20 -3.58 -2.21
C GLN A 100 9.59 -4.73 -3.14
N TYR A 101 10.73 -4.61 -3.82
CA TYR A 101 11.28 -5.67 -4.68
C TYR A 101 11.69 -6.92 -3.92
N ALA A 102 12.32 -6.77 -2.76
CA ALA A 102 12.68 -7.92 -1.92
C ALA A 102 11.45 -8.68 -1.42
N ILE A 103 10.34 -7.98 -1.15
CA ILE A 103 9.06 -8.57 -0.77
C ILE A 103 8.43 -9.32 -1.95
N SER A 104 8.42 -8.72 -3.15
CA SER A 104 7.85 -9.37 -4.35
C SER A 104 8.68 -10.52 -4.90
N ALA A 105 10.00 -10.53 -4.66
CA ALA A 105 10.91 -11.58 -5.09
C ALA A 105 11.06 -12.72 -4.08
N ALA A 106 10.39 -12.63 -2.92
CA ALA A 106 10.41 -13.70 -1.93
C ALA A 106 9.59 -14.90 -2.45
N PRO A 107 10.14 -16.12 -2.46
CA PRO A 107 9.38 -17.31 -2.81
C PRO A 107 8.21 -17.50 -1.85
N ASP A 108 7.11 -17.87 -2.46
CA ASP A 108 5.74 -18.09 -2.00
C ASP A 108 5.66 -18.61 -0.55
N GLY A 109 5.44 -17.70 0.40
CA GLY A 109 5.14 -18.02 1.80
C GLY A 109 5.79 -17.13 2.85
N ALA A 110 6.88 -16.41 2.54
CA ALA A 110 7.54 -15.52 3.51
C ALA A 110 6.99 -14.07 3.52
N GLY A 111 6.36 -13.63 2.44
CA GLY A 111 5.85 -12.25 2.29
C GLY A 111 4.58 -11.94 3.09
N GLU A 112 3.70 -12.93 3.30
CA GLU A 112 2.41 -12.73 3.98
C GLU A 112 2.54 -12.37 5.47
N LEU A 113 3.59 -12.86 6.14
CA LEU A 113 3.80 -12.65 7.57
C LEU A 113 4.26 -11.22 7.92
N TRP A 114 4.87 -10.49 6.99
CA TRP A 114 5.41 -9.14 7.25
C TRP A 114 4.49 -8.02 6.77
N ILE A 115 3.73 -8.23 5.68
CA ILE A 115 2.72 -7.27 5.19
C ILE A 115 1.64 -7.07 6.27
N THR A 116 1.20 -8.15 6.92
CA THR A 116 0.23 -8.09 8.02
C THR A 116 0.77 -7.47 9.32
N SER A 117 2.09 -7.27 9.45
CA SER A 117 2.75 -6.61 10.60
C SER A 117 2.85 -5.09 10.41
N TRP A 118 3.21 -4.64 9.20
CA TRP A 118 3.33 -3.21 8.90
C TRP A 118 1.97 -2.50 8.89
N HIS A 119 0.94 -3.11 8.29
CA HIS A 119 -0.42 -2.57 8.33
C HIS A 119 -1.05 -2.59 9.73
N ARG A 120 -0.68 -3.56 10.60
CA ARG A 120 -1.13 -3.59 12.01
C ARG A 120 -0.56 -2.44 12.84
N ASN A 121 0.70 -2.08 12.60
CA ASN A 121 1.35 -0.98 13.32
C ASN A 121 0.88 0.39 12.80
N ALA A 122 0.62 0.54 11.50
CA ALA A 122 0.02 1.76 10.95
C ALA A 122 -1.42 1.97 11.46
N ALA A 123 -2.22 0.90 11.59
CA ALA A 123 -3.57 0.98 12.16
C ALA A 123 -3.57 1.30 13.67
N ARG A 124 -2.58 0.82 14.44
CA ARG A 124 -2.41 1.17 15.86
C ARG A 124 -1.98 2.62 16.08
N ALA A 125 -1.16 3.18 15.19
CA ALA A 125 -0.72 4.58 15.30
C ALA A 125 -1.86 5.59 15.07
N ILE A 126 -2.91 5.21 14.33
CA ILE A 126 -4.06 6.08 14.04
C ILE A 126 -5.13 6.03 15.15
N ILE A 127 -5.12 5.00 16.01
CA ILE A 127 -6.09 4.82 17.10
C ILE A 127 -5.60 5.46 18.43
N VAL A 128 -4.32 5.87 18.50
CA VAL A 128 -3.68 6.44 19.71
C VAL A 128 -3.29 7.92 19.50
N SER A 129 -3.95 8.63 18.58
CA SER A 129 -3.74 10.08 18.35
C SER A 129 -5.06 10.82 18.25
#